data_AF-I4HE39-F1
#
_entry.id   AF-I4HE39-F1
#
_cell.length_a   1.000
_cell.length_b   1.000
_cell.length_c   1.000
_cell.angle_alpha   90.00
_cell.angle_beta   90.00
_cell.angle_gamma   90.00
#
_symmetry.space_group_name_H-M   'P 1'
#
loop_
_entity.id
_entity.type
_entity.pdbx_description
1 polymer ?
#
loop_
_entity_poly.entity_id
_entity_poly.type
_entity_poly.pdbx_seq_one_letter_code
_entity_poly.pdbx_strand_id
1 'polypeptide(L)'
;MSLQREVELKSDAGMDYSKLRDLLKAGKWKEADEETLRVMLAVAKREKEGWLRVEDIDNFPCADLRTIDQLWVKYSNGRFGFSVQKQIYQLYERIYRGYRGTREYDEEIWRKFGDKVGWRKGGDWLSYKDIIYKDYAPFGHLPAACQWDGMGEDSLFSRVETCSL
;
A
#
# COMPACT_ATOMS: atom_id res chain seq x y z
N MET A 1 29.03 10.16 -3.96
CA MET A 1 27.91 9.59 -4.74
C MET A 1 27.62 8.22 -4.16
N SER A 2 26.57 8.09 -3.36
CA SER A 2 26.21 6.78 -2.79
C SER A 2 25.63 5.91 -3.90
N LEU A 3 26.23 4.73 -4.14
CA LEU A 3 25.64 3.69 -4.97
C LEU A 3 24.36 3.21 -4.27
N GLN A 4 23.22 3.82 -4.58
CA GLN A 4 21.94 3.31 -4.12
C GLN A 4 21.72 1.94 -4.77
N ARG A 5 21.83 0.89 -3.96
CA ARG A 5 21.62 -0.50 -4.37
C ARG A 5 20.28 -0.63 -5.11
N GLU A 6 20.29 -1.29 -6.27
CA GLU A 6 19.04 -1.55 -7.00
C GLU A 6 18.14 -2.52 -6.22
N VAL A 7 16.82 -2.32 -6.31
CA VAL A 7 15.85 -3.24 -5.70
C VAL A 7 15.85 -4.52 -6.53
N GLU A 8 16.01 -5.65 -5.88
CA GLU A 8 15.90 -6.95 -6.52
C GLU A 8 14.41 -7.26 -6.76
N LEU A 9 14.03 -7.50 -8.02
CA LEU A 9 12.64 -7.73 -8.40
C LEU A 9 12.25 -9.21 -8.19
N LYS A 10 12.01 -9.61 -6.93
CA LYS A 10 11.61 -10.98 -6.59
C LYS A 10 10.11 -11.20 -6.74
N SER A 11 9.74 -12.41 -7.12
CA SER A 11 8.35 -12.85 -7.16
C SER A 11 8.29 -14.35 -6.89
N ASP A 12 7.42 -14.77 -5.97
CA ASP A 12 7.07 -16.18 -5.78
C ASP A 12 5.99 -16.61 -6.78
N ALA A 13 5.27 -15.65 -7.37
CA ALA A 13 4.23 -15.86 -8.38
C ALA A 13 4.72 -15.74 -9.84
N GLY A 14 6.00 -15.43 -10.07
CA GLY A 14 6.56 -15.19 -11.41
C GLY A 14 6.13 -13.86 -12.06
N MET A 15 5.71 -12.88 -11.26
CA MET A 15 5.31 -11.54 -11.70
C MET A 15 6.52 -10.69 -12.12
N ASP A 16 6.40 -9.98 -13.24
CA ASP A 16 7.38 -8.98 -13.67
C ASP A 16 7.02 -7.59 -13.13
N TYR A 17 7.89 -7.07 -12.26
CA TYR A 17 7.76 -5.75 -11.63
C TYR A 17 8.54 -4.64 -12.36
N SER A 18 9.11 -4.92 -13.53
CA SER A 18 9.93 -3.95 -14.28
C SER A 18 9.13 -2.70 -14.66
N LYS A 19 7.88 -2.87 -15.10
CA LYS A 19 7.00 -1.75 -15.43
C LYS A 19 6.71 -0.87 -14.21
N LEU A 20 6.37 -1.47 -13.06
CA LEU A 20 6.14 -0.75 -11.82
C LEU A 20 7.40 0.03 -11.38
N ARG A 21 8.56 -0.62 -11.41
CA ARG A 21 9.86 0.02 -11.13
C ARG A 21 10.09 1.25 -12.01
N ASP A 22 9.88 1.12 -13.32
CA ASP A 22 10.20 2.18 -14.27
C ASP A 22 9.24 3.37 -14.13
N LEU A 23 7.96 3.11 -13.85
CA LEU A 23 6.97 4.16 -13.56
C LEU A 23 7.34 4.93 -12.27
N LEU A 24 7.67 4.21 -11.20
CA LEU A 24 8.08 4.82 -9.92
C LEU A 24 9.38 5.62 -10.06
N LYS A 25 10.38 5.07 -10.75
CA LYS A 25 11.65 5.75 -11.04
C LYS A 25 11.46 7.04 -11.85
N ALA A 26 10.46 7.07 -12.73
CA ALA A 26 10.10 8.24 -13.52
C ALA A 26 9.18 9.24 -12.78
N GLY A 27 8.76 8.96 -11.53
CA GLY A 27 7.83 9.80 -10.78
C GLY A 27 6.41 9.81 -11.35
N LYS A 28 6.03 8.79 -12.13
CA LYS A 28 4.68 8.62 -12.69
C LYS A 28 3.76 7.98 -11.68
N TRP A 29 3.45 8.73 -10.62
CA TRP A 29 2.80 8.22 -9.41
C TRP A 29 1.42 7.62 -9.66
N LYS A 30 0.62 8.21 -10.55
CA LYS A 30 -0.73 7.71 -10.86
C LYS A 30 -0.66 6.38 -11.60
N GLU A 31 0.16 6.33 -12.65
CA GLU A 31 0.34 5.12 -13.44
C GLU A 31 1.00 4.00 -12.63
N ALA A 32 1.90 4.34 -11.70
CA ALA A 32 2.48 3.38 -10.76
C ALA A 32 1.44 2.83 -9.77
N ASP A 33 0.50 3.64 -9.32
CA ASP A 33 -0.61 3.22 -8.45
C ASP A 33 -1.56 2.26 -9.17
N GLU A 34 -1.97 2.61 -10.40
CA GLU A 34 -2.77 1.75 -11.28
C GLU A 34 -2.03 0.43 -11.60
N GLU A 35 -0.73 0.50 -11.88
CA GLU A 35 0.10 -0.68 -12.11
C GLU A 35 0.22 -1.54 -10.86
N THR A 36 0.28 -0.94 -9.67
CA THR A 36 0.31 -1.65 -8.39
C THR A 36 -0.95 -2.50 -8.22
N LEU A 37 -2.13 -1.92 -8.45
CA LEU A 37 -3.39 -2.68 -8.43
C LEU A 37 -3.38 -3.82 -9.47
N ARG A 38 -2.95 -3.53 -10.71
CA ARG A 38 -2.87 -4.53 -11.78
C ARG A 38 -2.00 -5.72 -11.38
N VAL A 39 -0.79 -5.49 -10.87
CA VAL A 39 0.12 -6.59 -10.47
C VAL A 39 -0.43 -7.36 -9.28
N MET A 40 -1.04 -6.69 -8.30
CA MET A 40 -1.62 -7.37 -7.14
C MET A 40 -2.80 -8.26 -7.55
N LEU A 41 -3.68 -7.78 -8.43
CA LEU A 41 -4.76 -8.61 -8.99
C LEU A 41 -4.20 -9.80 -9.76
N ALA A 42 -3.14 -9.62 -10.53
CA ALA A 42 -2.54 -10.70 -11.31
C ALA A 42 -1.83 -11.76 -10.44
N VAL A 43 -1.12 -11.34 -9.38
CA VAL A 43 -0.55 -12.25 -8.39
C VAL A 43 -1.64 -13.08 -7.71
N ALA A 44 -2.78 -12.46 -7.38
CA ALA A 44 -3.93 -13.13 -6.79
C ALA A 44 -4.80 -13.91 -7.80
N LYS A 45 -4.54 -13.80 -9.11
CA LYS A 45 -5.35 -14.37 -10.21
C LYS A 45 -6.80 -13.88 -10.23
N ARG A 46 -6.97 -12.58 -9.98
CA ARG A 46 -8.25 -11.86 -9.79
C ARG A 46 -8.43 -10.71 -10.78
N GLU A 47 -7.70 -10.72 -11.89
CA GLU A 47 -7.73 -9.63 -12.89
C GLU A 47 -9.11 -9.42 -13.50
N LYS A 48 -9.92 -10.48 -13.61
CA LYS A 48 -11.27 -10.39 -14.18
C LYS A 48 -12.26 -9.73 -13.21
N GLU A 49 -12.05 -9.93 -11.91
CA GLU A 49 -12.91 -9.37 -10.87
C GLU A 49 -12.56 -7.93 -10.58
N GLY A 50 -11.28 -7.57 -10.67
CA GLY A 50 -10.84 -6.20 -10.44
C GLY A 50 -10.70 -5.82 -8.97
N TRP A 51 -10.92 -6.76 -8.03
CA TRP A 51 -10.81 -6.53 -6.59
C TRP A 51 -10.26 -7.77 -5.85
N LEU A 52 -9.62 -7.56 -4.69
CA LEU A 52 -9.10 -8.63 -3.84
C LEU A 52 -10.03 -8.91 -2.66
N ARG A 53 -10.24 -10.19 -2.36
CA ARG A 53 -10.88 -10.64 -1.12
C ARG A 53 -9.88 -10.59 0.03
N VAL A 54 -10.38 -10.64 1.26
CA VAL A 54 -9.55 -10.82 2.47
C VAL A 54 -8.66 -12.05 2.35
N GLU A 55 -9.21 -13.18 1.88
CA GLU A 55 -8.47 -14.43 1.68
C GLU A 55 -7.35 -14.32 0.63
N ASP A 56 -7.51 -13.48 -0.39
CA ASP A 56 -6.46 -13.22 -1.38
C ASP A 56 -5.29 -12.46 -0.75
N ILE A 57 -5.59 -11.49 0.13
CA ILE A 57 -4.58 -10.68 0.83
C ILE A 57 -3.87 -11.49 1.89
N ASP A 58 -4.61 -12.24 2.72
CA ASP A 58 -4.02 -13.08 3.79
C ASP A 58 -3.04 -14.12 3.23
N ASN A 59 -3.25 -14.58 1.98
CA ASN A 59 -2.37 -15.53 1.29
C ASN A 59 -1.40 -14.88 0.29
N PHE A 60 -1.39 -13.55 0.16
CA PHE A 60 -0.58 -12.85 -0.84
C PHE A 60 0.92 -13.15 -0.63
N PRO A 61 1.70 -13.56 -1.65
CA PRO A 61 3.08 -14.00 -1.44
C PRO A 61 3.98 -12.89 -0.90
N CYS A 62 4.81 -13.22 0.09
CA CYS A 62 5.62 -12.21 0.76
C CYS A 62 6.74 -11.66 -0.12
N ALA A 63 7.32 -12.44 -1.04
CA ALA A 63 8.32 -11.91 -1.97
C ALA A 63 7.72 -10.81 -2.85
N ASP A 64 6.52 -11.04 -3.37
CA ASP A 64 5.76 -10.10 -4.19
C ASP A 64 5.41 -8.82 -3.42
N LEU A 65 4.82 -8.95 -2.22
CA LEU A 65 4.48 -7.79 -1.40
C LEU A 65 5.72 -6.96 -1.02
N ARG A 66 6.83 -7.63 -0.68
CA ARG A 66 8.12 -6.96 -0.40
C ARG A 66 8.67 -6.23 -1.61
N THR A 67 8.62 -6.81 -2.80
CA THR A 67 9.09 -6.15 -4.01
C THR A 67 8.29 -4.88 -4.30
N ILE A 68 6.95 -4.95 -4.22
CA ILE A 68 6.08 -3.80 -4.43
C ILE A 68 6.42 -2.69 -3.41
N ASP A 69 6.47 -3.02 -2.13
CA ASP A 69 6.74 -2.04 -1.07
C ASP A 69 8.13 -1.40 -1.20
N GLN A 70 9.17 -2.20 -1.42
CA GLN A 70 10.54 -1.70 -1.56
C GLN A 70 10.69 -0.75 -2.75
N LEU A 71 9.98 -1.01 -3.85
CA LEU A 71 9.96 -0.09 -5.00
C LEU A 71 9.33 1.25 -4.62
N TRP A 72 8.15 1.23 -3.98
CA TRP A 72 7.48 2.44 -3.52
C TRP A 72 8.35 3.23 -2.54
N VAL A 73 8.90 2.57 -1.52
CA VAL A 73 9.76 3.17 -0.50
C VAL A 73 11.01 3.78 -1.14
N LYS A 74 11.70 3.04 -2.02
CA LYS A 74 12.93 3.52 -2.64
C LYS A 74 12.70 4.79 -3.47
N TYR A 75 11.76 4.74 -4.40
CA TYR A 75 11.60 5.82 -5.39
C TYR A 75 10.84 7.02 -4.84
N SER A 76 10.11 6.87 -3.74
CA SER A 76 9.49 7.98 -3.02
C SER A 76 10.37 8.62 -1.94
N ASN A 77 11.63 8.18 -1.79
CA ASN A 77 12.51 8.59 -0.70
C ASN A 77 11.88 8.32 0.69
N GLY A 78 11.31 7.13 0.86
CA GLY A 78 10.70 6.65 2.10
C GLY A 78 9.33 7.26 2.43
N ARG A 79 8.67 7.93 1.48
CA ARG A 79 7.39 8.62 1.73
C ARG A 79 6.18 7.72 1.54
N PHE A 80 6.24 6.80 0.59
CA PHE A 80 5.15 5.96 0.13
C PHE A 80 5.49 4.49 0.25
N GLY A 81 4.47 3.63 0.36
CA GLY A 81 4.62 2.19 0.57
C GLY A 81 3.63 1.66 1.62
N PHE A 82 3.35 0.36 1.54
CA PHE A 82 2.47 -0.34 2.48
C PHE A 82 3.10 -0.44 3.88
N SER A 83 4.43 -0.55 3.98
CA SER A 83 5.16 -0.51 5.25
C SER A 83 5.00 0.85 5.94
N VAL A 84 5.05 1.94 5.16
CA VAL A 84 4.83 3.31 5.66
C VAL A 84 3.37 3.48 6.13
N GLN A 85 2.41 2.99 5.36
CA GLN A 85 0.99 3.00 5.76
C GLN A 85 0.77 2.21 7.05
N LYS A 86 1.32 0.99 7.14
CA LYS A 86 1.23 0.15 8.34
C LYS A 86 1.75 0.88 9.59
N GLN A 87 2.93 1.51 9.50
CA GLN A 87 3.51 2.25 10.62
C GLN A 87 2.60 3.40 11.10
N ILE A 88 1.96 4.11 10.16
CA ILE A 88 1.02 5.18 10.49
C ILE A 88 -0.26 4.59 11.14
N TYR A 89 -0.79 3.50 10.60
CA TYR A 89 -1.97 2.85 11.16
C TYR A 89 -1.72 2.35 12.59
N GLN A 90 -0.62 1.62 12.82
CA GLN A 90 -0.23 1.12 14.14
C GLN A 90 0.02 2.24 15.16
N LEU A 91 0.48 3.41 14.71
CA LEU A 91 0.61 4.59 15.58
C LEU A 91 -0.76 5.00 16.13
N TYR A 92 -1.79 5.06 15.27
CA TYR A 92 -3.15 5.39 15.70
C TYR A 92 -3.77 4.28 16.54
N GLU A 93 -3.57 3.00 16.20
CA GLU A 93 -3.99 1.89 17.07
C GLU A 93 -3.44 2.03 18.49
N ARG A 94 -2.14 2.33 18.61
CA ARG A 94 -1.48 2.51 19.90
C ARG A 94 -2.03 3.71 20.68
N ILE A 95 -2.30 4.83 20.01
CA ILE A 95 -2.81 6.05 20.65
C ILE A 95 -4.24 5.84 21.16
N TYR A 96 -5.10 5.20 20.38
CA TYR A 96 -6.55 5.18 20.64
C TYR A 96 -7.04 3.95 21.40
N ARG A 97 -6.43 2.78 21.21
CA ARG A 97 -6.86 1.53 21.88
C ARG A 97 -5.95 1.09 23.01
N GLY A 98 -4.72 1.61 23.06
CA GLY A 98 -3.61 0.93 23.73
C GLY A 98 -3.30 -0.38 22.99
N TYR A 99 -2.04 -0.82 22.98
CA TYR A 99 -1.60 -1.95 22.15
C TYR A 99 -2.29 -3.27 22.56
N ARG A 100 -3.46 -3.58 21.97
CA ARG A 100 -4.28 -4.77 22.26
C ARG A 100 -4.23 -5.83 21.16
N GLY A 101 -3.68 -5.52 19.98
CA GLY A 101 -3.35 -6.50 18.94
C GLY A 101 -4.52 -7.29 18.36
N THR A 102 -5.75 -6.77 18.43
CA THR A 102 -6.96 -7.41 17.91
C THR A 102 -7.28 -6.91 16.50
N ARG A 103 -7.56 -7.82 15.55
CA ARG A 103 -8.04 -7.54 14.16
C ARG A 103 -9.49 -7.00 14.11
N GLU A 104 -9.93 -6.27 15.12
CA GLU A 104 -11.26 -5.66 15.12
C GLU A 104 -11.15 -4.28 14.49
N TYR A 105 -11.88 -4.10 13.39
CA TYR A 105 -12.03 -2.80 12.74
C TYR A 105 -12.50 -1.73 13.72
N ASP A 106 -11.80 -0.59 13.71
CA ASP A 106 -12.12 0.59 14.50
C ASP A 106 -12.24 1.80 13.57
N GLU A 107 -13.48 2.26 13.36
CA GLU A 107 -13.79 3.36 12.45
C GLU A 107 -13.07 4.66 12.85
N GLU A 108 -12.89 4.92 14.14
CA GLU A 108 -12.21 6.15 14.59
C GLU A 108 -10.73 6.10 14.18
N ILE A 109 -10.05 4.98 14.45
CA ILE A 109 -8.66 4.79 14.03
C ILE A 109 -8.53 4.92 12.52
N TRP A 110 -9.43 4.29 11.75
CA TRP A 110 -9.39 4.34 10.30
C TRP A 110 -9.58 5.76 9.76
N ARG A 111 -10.53 6.51 10.33
CA ARG A 111 -10.75 7.91 9.99
C ARG A 111 -9.54 8.78 10.29
N LYS A 112 -8.88 8.57 11.44
CA LYS A 112 -7.66 9.31 11.82
C LYS A 112 -6.47 8.97 10.93
N PHE A 113 -6.31 7.69 10.59
CA PHE A 113 -5.35 7.24 9.59
C PHE A 113 -5.61 7.91 8.24
N GLY A 114 -6.85 7.87 7.75
CA GLY A 114 -7.26 8.48 6.48
C GLY A 114 -7.01 10.00 6.44
N ASP A 115 -7.28 10.72 7.54
CA ASP A 115 -6.92 12.13 7.66
C ASP A 115 -5.40 12.33 7.59
N LYS A 116 -4.60 11.44 8.20
CA LYS A 116 -3.14 11.54 8.25
C LYS A 116 -2.48 11.27 6.91
N VAL A 117 -2.91 10.22 6.20
CA VAL A 117 -2.39 9.88 4.88
C VAL A 117 -3.01 10.72 3.78
N GLY A 118 -4.04 11.52 4.07
CA GLY A 118 -4.66 12.45 3.12
C GLY A 118 -5.71 11.80 2.22
N TRP A 119 -6.34 10.72 2.65
CA TRP A 119 -7.49 10.10 1.96
C TRP A 119 -8.82 10.69 2.38
N ARG A 120 -8.83 11.59 3.36
CA ARG A 120 -10.01 12.32 3.83
C ARG A 120 -9.79 13.82 3.81
N LYS A 121 -10.83 14.58 3.50
CA LYS A 121 -10.83 16.04 3.50
C LYS A 121 -12.18 16.56 3.99
N GLY A 122 -12.17 17.44 4.98
CA GLY A 122 -13.41 18.02 5.52
C GLY A 122 -14.33 17.02 6.22
N GLY A 123 -13.83 15.83 6.56
CA GLY A 123 -14.63 14.76 7.16
C GLY A 123 -15.04 13.66 6.17
N ASP A 124 -14.89 13.88 4.88
CA ASP A 124 -15.32 12.95 3.83
C ASP A 124 -14.14 12.20 3.22
N TRP A 125 -14.36 10.95 2.83
CA TRP A 125 -13.42 10.18 2.03
C TRP A 125 -13.34 10.77 0.62
N LEU A 126 -12.11 10.97 0.13
CA LEU A 126 -11.89 11.40 -1.24
C LEU A 126 -12.35 10.31 -2.20
N SER A 127 -12.67 10.66 -3.45
CA SER A 127 -12.80 9.63 -4.48
C SER A 127 -11.42 9.33 -5.09
N TYR A 128 -11.23 8.16 -5.68
CA TYR A 128 -9.94 7.78 -6.28
C TYR A 128 -9.43 8.82 -7.31
N LYS A 129 -10.33 9.45 -8.07
CA LYS A 129 -9.98 10.53 -9.02
C LYS A 129 -9.46 11.81 -8.35
N ASP A 130 -9.72 12.01 -7.06
CA ASP A 130 -9.34 13.20 -6.29
C ASP A 130 -8.05 12.97 -5.45
N ILE A 131 -7.44 11.77 -5.54
CA ILE A 131 -6.16 11.44 -4.92
C ILE A 131 -5.02 12.29 -5.49
N ILE A 132 -4.06 12.65 -4.63
CA ILE A 132 -2.94 13.52 -4.99
C ILE A 132 -1.75 12.65 -5.44
N TYR A 133 -1.58 12.52 -6.74
CA TYR A 133 -0.45 11.78 -7.34
C TYR A 133 0.80 12.64 -7.51
N LYS A 134 1.35 13.10 -6.39
CA LYS A 134 2.53 13.99 -6.34
C LYS A 134 3.50 13.54 -5.25
N ASP A 135 4.78 13.81 -5.46
CA ASP A 135 5.86 13.51 -4.53
C ASP A 135 5.70 14.23 -3.17
N TYR A 136 5.10 15.41 -3.16
CA TYR A 136 4.80 16.17 -1.94
C TYR A 136 3.54 15.72 -1.20
N ALA A 137 2.81 14.71 -1.69
CA ALA A 137 1.65 14.16 -0.97
C ALA A 137 2.04 13.65 0.44
N PRO A 138 1.10 13.54 1.40
CA PRO A 138 1.41 13.10 2.76
C PRO A 138 2.12 11.74 2.81
N PHE A 139 2.83 11.48 3.91
CA PHE A 139 3.43 10.15 4.12
C PHE A 139 2.35 9.07 4.13
N GLY A 140 2.64 7.94 3.48
CA GLY A 140 1.70 6.83 3.31
C GLY A 140 0.56 7.09 2.33
N HIS A 141 0.51 8.24 1.64
CA HIS A 141 -0.59 8.58 0.74
C HIS A 141 -0.77 7.60 -0.42
N LEU A 142 0.33 7.02 -0.91
CA LEU A 142 0.35 6.02 -1.97
C LEU A 142 1.09 4.74 -1.52
N PRO A 143 0.80 3.58 -2.12
CA PRO A 143 -0.26 3.34 -3.11
C PRO A 143 -1.67 3.43 -2.51
N ALA A 144 -2.65 3.91 -3.27
CA ALA A 144 -4.03 4.13 -2.86
C ALA A 144 -5.03 3.20 -3.56
N ALA A 145 -4.80 2.83 -4.82
CA ALA A 145 -5.74 2.05 -5.64
C ALA A 145 -6.28 0.80 -4.94
N CYS A 146 -5.41 0.09 -4.23
CA CYS A 146 -5.76 -1.12 -3.49
C CYS A 146 -6.84 -0.91 -2.41
N GLN A 147 -6.98 0.30 -1.88
CA GLN A 147 -7.88 0.59 -0.76
C GLN A 147 -9.28 1.02 -1.23
N TRP A 148 -9.44 1.38 -2.51
CA TRP A 148 -10.72 1.85 -3.06
C TRP A 148 -11.57 0.72 -3.67
N ASP A 149 -11.01 -0.49 -3.80
CA ASP A 149 -11.68 -1.67 -4.39
C ASP A 149 -12.18 -2.68 -3.33
N GLY A 150 -12.42 -2.24 -2.09
CA GLY A 150 -13.07 -3.07 -1.07
C GLY A 150 -12.17 -4.14 -0.43
N MET A 151 -10.86 -3.90 -0.35
CA MET A 151 -9.95 -4.73 0.45
C MET A 151 -10.33 -4.66 1.93
N GLY A 152 -10.23 -5.78 2.64
CA GLY A 152 -10.26 -5.76 4.10
C GLY A 152 -8.99 -5.11 4.63
N GLU A 153 -9.10 -3.85 5.05
CA GLU A 153 -7.99 -2.95 5.39
C GLU A 153 -7.05 -3.53 6.48
N ASP A 154 -7.62 -4.18 7.49
CA ASP A 154 -6.87 -4.91 8.53
C ASP A 154 -6.07 -6.10 7.98
N SER A 155 -6.57 -6.75 6.93
CA SER A 155 -5.90 -7.91 6.33
C SER A 155 -4.61 -7.49 5.63
N LEU A 156 -4.59 -6.34 4.94
CA LEU A 156 -3.38 -5.87 4.27
C LEU A 156 -2.29 -5.52 5.28
N PHE A 157 -2.59 -4.70 6.30
CA PHE A 157 -1.58 -4.33 7.30
C PHE A 157 -1.12 -5.52 8.15
N SER A 158 -2.03 -6.44 8.45
CA SER A 158 -1.67 -7.71 9.09
C SER A 158 -0.79 -8.58 8.20
N ARG A 159 -1.01 -8.57 6.87
CA ARG A 159 -0.16 -9.30 5.93
C ARG A 159 1.22 -8.66 5.80
N VAL A 160 1.29 -7.32 5.75
CA VAL A 160 2.56 -6.56 5.74
C VAL A 160 3.38 -6.92 6.98
N GLU A 161 2.77 -6.96 8.17
CA GLU A 161 3.41 -7.42 9.41
C GLU A 161 3.89 -8.88 9.31
N THR A 162 3.03 -9.78 8.85
CA THR A 162 3.34 -11.22 8.67
C THR A 162 4.52 -11.44 7.71
N CYS A 163 4.60 -10.62 6.67
CA CYS A 163 5.70 -10.63 5.71
C CYS A 163 6.94 -9.85 6.20
N SER A 164 6.95 -9.37 7.44
CA SER A 164 8.10 -8.69 8.08
C SER A 164 8.56 -7.43 7.35
N LEU A 165 7.61 -6.63 6.85
CA LEU A 165 7.84 -5.28 6.35
C LEU A 165 7.55 -4.23 7.43
#